data_AF-A0A660TJV8-F1
#
_entry.id   AF-A0A660TJV8-F1
#
_cell.length_a   1.000
_cell.length_b   1.000
_cell.length_c   1.000
_cell.angle_alpha   90.00
_cell.angle_beta   90.00
_cell.angle_gamma   90.00
#
_symmetry.space_group_name_H-M   'P 1'
#
loop_
_entity.id
_entity.type
_entity.pdbx_description
1 polymer ?
#
loop_
_entity_poly.entity_id
_entity_poly.type
_entity_poly.pdbx_seq_one_letter_code
_entity_poly.pdbx_strand_id
1 'polypeptide(L)'
;YDIKNAVRRYSDIHYEVDLIQQISEKFIKLKKHGLDWIKKEEPVINAVKNAYERGFSNELNIRGCAQCAIRALGEATGKVEKGLFQAASGLSGGIAIIGDGSCGGYTGGVLYMGSYAGRRLDYLDDGDKIAQYKSYEMSQKLHDRFMETYGSVTCSEIHKQIFGKAYSLRTKAVRNDFEEAGGHLDKCTTVIAMASSWVMELLMEEGFILK
;
A
#
# COMPACT_ATOMS: atom_id res chain seq x y z
N TYR A 1 -25.02 6.23 -10.18
CA TYR A 1 -24.33 4.95 -10.42
C TYR A 1 -22.92 5.06 -9.87
N ASP A 2 -22.53 4.13 -9.02
CA ASP A 2 -21.14 4.00 -8.54
C ASP A 2 -20.25 3.51 -9.70
N ILE A 3 -19.11 4.19 -9.91
CA ILE A 3 -18.17 3.91 -11.00
C ILE A 3 -17.58 2.49 -10.89
N LYS A 4 -17.36 1.98 -9.68
CA LYS A 4 -16.86 0.61 -9.48
C LYS A 4 -17.84 -0.42 -10.05
N ASN A 5 -19.13 -0.23 -9.79
CA ASN A 5 -20.18 -1.08 -10.34
C ASN A 5 -20.33 -0.93 -11.85
N ALA A 6 -20.11 0.27 -12.39
CA ALA A 6 -20.12 0.48 -13.84
C ALA A 6 -18.97 -0.27 -14.54
N VAL A 7 -17.74 -0.18 -14.01
CA VAL A 7 -16.58 -0.92 -14.54
C VAL A 7 -16.87 -2.42 -14.54
N ARG A 8 -17.34 -2.97 -13.41
CA ARG A 8 -17.65 -4.41 -13.31
C ARG A 8 -18.74 -4.89 -14.26
N ARG A 9 -19.75 -4.06 -14.52
CA ARG A 9 -20.94 -4.46 -15.30
C ARG A 9 -20.73 -4.31 -16.81
N TYR A 10 -19.93 -3.34 -17.22
CA TYR A 10 -19.84 -2.92 -18.63
C TYR A 10 -18.43 -3.09 -19.21
N SER A 11 -17.52 -3.80 -18.54
CA SER A 11 -16.22 -4.20 -19.05
C SER A 11 -15.89 -5.63 -18.64
N ASP A 12 -14.83 -6.20 -19.20
CA ASP A 12 -14.32 -7.52 -18.83
C ASP A 12 -13.47 -7.52 -17.55
N ILE A 13 -13.38 -6.38 -16.86
CA ILE A 13 -12.66 -6.22 -15.59
C ILE A 13 -13.62 -6.57 -14.45
N HIS A 14 -13.43 -7.74 -13.86
CA HIS A 14 -14.34 -8.28 -12.85
C HIS A 14 -13.67 -8.53 -11.51
N TYR A 15 -12.49 -9.16 -11.52
CA TYR A 15 -11.82 -9.68 -10.33
C TYR A 15 -10.62 -8.84 -9.91
N GLU A 16 -10.16 -7.94 -10.77
CA GLU A 16 -9.01 -7.05 -10.58
C GLU A 16 -9.41 -5.86 -9.71
N VAL A 17 -9.64 -6.10 -8.42
CA VAL A 17 -10.10 -5.08 -7.45
C VAL A 17 -9.22 -3.83 -7.44
N ASP A 18 -7.91 -4.01 -7.61
CA ASP A 18 -6.92 -2.94 -7.67
C ASP A 18 -7.08 -2.07 -8.91
N LEU A 19 -7.28 -2.70 -10.07
CA LEU A 19 -7.47 -2.01 -11.33
C LEU A 19 -8.80 -1.23 -11.32
N ILE A 20 -9.86 -1.86 -10.79
CA ILE A 20 -11.16 -1.22 -10.60
C ILE A 20 -11.02 0.00 -9.69
N GLN A 21 -10.28 -0.10 -8.58
CA GLN A 21 -10.01 1.03 -7.70
C GLN A 21 -9.25 2.14 -8.43
N GLN A 22 -8.14 1.83 -9.11
CA GLN A 22 -7.34 2.83 -9.81
C GLN A 22 -8.16 3.58 -10.86
N ILE A 23 -8.91 2.87 -11.71
CA ILE A 23 -9.79 3.48 -12.72
C ILE A 23 -10.81 4.40 -12.05
N SER A 24 -11.44 3.91 -10.97
CA SER A 24 -12.46 4.66 -10.24
C SER A 24 -11.91 5.96 -9.65
N GLU A 25 -10.76 5.91 -8.98
CA GLU A 25 -10.11 7.08 -8.38
C GLU A 25 -9.73 8.12 -9.44
N LYS A 26 -9.11 7.71 -10.55
CA LYS A 26 -8.72 8.64 -11.62
C LYS A 26 -9.95 9.25 -12.29
N PHE A 27 -11.01 8.48 -12.51
CA PHE A 27 -12.26 9.00 -13.07
C PHE A 27 -12.93 10.01 -12.13
N ILE A 28 -12.97 9.74 -10.82
CA ILE A 28 -13.52 10.67 -9.83
C ILE A 28 -12.72 11.98 -9.80
N LYS A 29 -11.38 11.91 -9.80
CA LYS A 29 -10.52 13.10 -9.86
C LYS A 29 -10.74 13.89 -11.15
N LEU A 30 -10.78 13.21 -12.29
CA LEU A 30 -11.07 13.82 -13.59
C LEU A 30 -12.44 14.52 -13.61
N LYS A 31 -13.48 13.87 -13.11
CA LYS A 31 -14.83 14.45 -13.03
C LYS A 31 -14.87 15.70 -12.14
N LYS A 32 -14.12 15.71 -11.05
CA LYS A 32 -14.07 16.83 -10.09
C LYS A 32 -13.27 18.02 -10.62
N HIS A 33 -12.18 17.78 -11.34
CA HIS A 33 -11.20 18.81 -11.67
C HIS A 33 -11.03 19.09 -13.18
N GLY A 34 -11.70 18.35 -14.06
CA GLY A 34 -11.59 18.50 -15.51
C GLY A 34 -10.27 17.95 -16.09
N LEU A 35 -10.10 18.04 -17.41
CA LEU A 35 -8.93 17.50 -18.11
C LEU A 35 -7.62 18.22 -17.76
N ASP A 36 -7.67 19.50 -17.42
CA ASP A 36 -6.48 20.30 -17.08
C ASP A 36 -5.78 19.83 -15.80
N TRP A 37 -6.52 19.14 -14.91
CA TRP A 37 -5.97 18.51 -13.71
C TRP A 37 -4.83 17.54 -14.01
N ILE A 38 -4.98 16.74 -15.07
CA ILE A 38 -3.99 15.72 -15.43
C ILE A 38 -2.62 16.36 -15.67
N LYS A 39 -2.59 17.46 -16.43
CA LYS A 39 -1.36 18.19 -16.74
C LYS A 39 -0.72 18.79 -15.48
N LYS A 40 -1.55 19.36 -14.60
CA LYS A 40 -1.05 19.99 -13.36
C LYS A 40 -0.48 18.99 -12.36
N GLU A 41 -1.07 17.80 -12.27
CA GLU A 41 -0.65 16.76 -11.33
C GLU A 41 0.29 15.71 -11.97
N GLU A 42 0.77 15.93 -13.19
CA GLU A 42 1.67 15.00 -13.88
C GLU A 42 2.94 14.65 -13.06
N PRO A 43 3.61 15.60 -12.38
CA PRO A 43 4.71 15.26 -11.46
C PRO A 43 4.29 14.31 -10.33
N VAL A 44 3.13 14.57 -9.72
CA VAL A 44 2.56 13.72 -8.66
C VAL A 44 2.20 12.34 -9.20
N ILE A 45 1.60 12.26 -10.39
CA ILE A 45 1.25 11.00 -11.06
C ILE A 45 2.53 10.18 -11.30
N ASN A 46 3.60 10.81 -11.79
CA ASN A 46 4.87 10.14 -12.05
C ASN A 46 5.53 9.64 -10.76
N ALA A 47 5.51 10.44 -9.69
CA ALA A 47 6.03 10.05 -8.38
C ALA A 47 5.27 8.86 -7.78
N VAL A 48 3.93 8.90 -7.83
CA VAL A 48 3.05 7.80 -7.37
C VAL A 48 3.25 6.53 -8.21
N LYS A 49 3.45 6.68 -9.54
CA LYS A 49 3.76 5.57 -10.44
C LYS A 49 5.14 4.98 -10.16
N ASN A 50 6.14 5.81 -9.86
CA ASN A 50 7.46 5.32 -9.48
C ASN A 50 7.40 4.50 -8.18
N ALA A 51 6.65 4.96 -7.18
CA ALA A 51 6.43 4.20 -5.96
C ALA A 51 5.69 2.87 -6.22
N TYR A 52 4.71 2.86 -7.14
CA TYR A 52 4.03 1.63 -7.59
C TYR A 52 5.03 0.61 -8.14
N GLU A 53 5.80 1.02 -9.15
CA GLU A 53 6.73 0.15 -9.88
C GLU A 53 7.80 -0.43 -8.97
N ARG A 54 8.31 0.38 -8.03
CA ARG A 54 9.27 -0.08 -7.01
C ARG A 54 8.64 -1.04 -6.02
N GLY A 55 7.41 -0.79 -5.57
CA GLY A 55 6.67 -1.67 -4.67
C GLY A 55 6.46 -3.05 -5.29
N PHE A 56 6.00 -3.08 -6.55
CA PHE A 56 5.83 -4.31 -7.32
C PHE A 56 7.15 -5.06 -7.49
N SER A 57 8.18 -4.36 -7.99
CA SER A 57 9.49 -4.95 -8.27
C SER A 57 10.17 -5.50 -7.02
N ASN A 58 10.07 -4.80 -5.90
CA ASN A 58 10.68 -5.24 -4.65
C ASN A 58 10.01 -6.53 -4.14
N GLU A 59 8.68 -6.61 -4.15
CA GLU A 59 8.00 -7.82 -3.68
C GLU A 59 8.26 -9.01 -4.62
N LEU A 60 8.36 -8.77 -5.92
CA LEU A 60 8.68 -9.80 -6.93
C LEU A 60 10.09 -10.39 -6.70
N ASN A 61 11.08 -9.53 -6.44
CA ASN A 61 12.50 -9.92 -6.46
C ASN A 61 13.10 -10.23 -5.09
N ILE A 62 12.60 -9.57 -4.03
CA ILE A 62 13.22 -9.59 -2.69
C ILE A 62 12.33 -10.32 -1.69
N ARG A 63 11.01 -10.15 -1.82
CA ARG A 63 9.98 -10.64 -0.89
C ARG A 63 10.07 -9.96 0.49
N GLY A 64 9.10 -10.27 1.34
CA GLY A 64 8.98 -9.64 2.65
C GLY A 64 8.20 -8.33 2.53
N CYS A 65 6.88 -8.46 2.39
CA CYS A 65 5.98 -7.39 1.97
C CYS A 65 6.13 -6.05 2.69
N ALA A 66 6.27 -6.04 4.02
CA ALA A 66 6.47 -4.79 4.77
C ALA A 66 7.84 -4.15 4.48
N GLN A 67 8.88 -4.97 4.36
CA GLN A 67 10.22 -4.53 4.01
C GLN A 67 10.27 -3.99 2.58
N CYS A 68 9.56 -4.63 1.65
CA CYS A 68 9.45 -4.22 0.26
C CYS A 68 8.76 -2.86 0.10
N ALA A 69 7.67 -2.61 0.84
CA ALA A 69 7.01 -1.30 0.86
C ALA A 69 7.95 -0.20 1.40
N ILE A 70 8.61 -0.44 2.54
CA ILE A 70 9.55 0.51 3.15
C ILE A 70 10.70 0.83 2.20
N ARG A 71 11.28 -0.20 1.56
CA ARG A 71 12.36 -0.02 0.60
C ARG A 71 11.90 0.76 -0.64
N ALA A 72 10.75 0.41 -1.21
CA ALA A 72 10.21 1.06 -2.39
C ALA A 72 9.97 2.55 -2.17
N LEU A 73 9.38 2.89 -1.01
CA LEU A 73 9.15 4.26 -0.62
C LEU A 73 10.45 5.00 -0.34
N GLY A 74 11.42 4.38 0.33
CA GLY A 74 12.73 5.00 0.54
C GLY A 74 13.50 5.28 -0.75
N GLU A 75 13.36 4.41 -1.75
CA GLU A 75 13.90 4.63 -3.07
C GLU A 75 13.14 5.71 -3.87
N ALA A 76 11.83 5.84 -3.67
CA ALA A 76 10.99 6.84 -4.36
C ALA A 76 11.13 8.25 -3.77
N THR A 77 11.27 8.36 -2.44
CA THR A 77 11.38 9.65 -1.74
C THR A 77 12.83 10.10 -1.55
N GLY A 78 13.81 9.20 -1.73
CA GLY A 78 15.21 9.41 -1.38
C GLY A 78 15.53 9.25 0.12
N LYS A 79 14.55 8.92 0.97
CA LYS A 79 14.75 8.71 2.41
C LYS A 79 14.80 7.22 2.75
N VAL A 80 16.01 6.65 2.72
CA VAL A 80 16.23 5.23 3.00
C VAL A 80 16.23 4.95 4.51
N GLU A 81 15.23 4.20 4.97
CA GLU A 81 15.03 3.85 6.37
C GLU A 81 15.51 2.42 6.70
N LYS A 82 16.84 2.24 6.85
CA LYS A 82 17.44 0.91 7.07
C LYS A 82 16.98 0.25 8.37
N GLY A 83 16.83 1.03 9.43
CA GLY A 83 16.35 0.54 10.73
C GLY A 83 14.92 0.02 10.65
N LEU A 84 14.03 0.77 10.01
CA LEU A 84 12.65 0.33 9.77
C LEU A 84 12.60 -0.92 8.89
N PHE A 85 13.42 -0.96 7.83
CA PHE A 85 13.52 -2.13 6.96
C PHE A 85 13.90 -3.40 7.74
N GLN A 86 14.89 -3.31 8.63
CA GLN A 86 15.31 -4.45 9.45
C GLN A 86 14.21 -4.87 10.44
N ALA A 87 13.63 -3.91 11.16
CA ALA A 87 12.60 -4.17 12.17
C ALA A 87 11.32 -4.77 11.58
N ALA A 88 11.00 -4.45 10.32
CA ALA A 88 9.77 -4.89 9.66
C ALA A 88 9.79 -6.36 9.19
N SER A 89 10.90 -7.10 9.29
CA SER A 89 11.01 -8.47 8.76
C SER A 89 9.91 -9.40 9.27
N GLY A 90 9.64 -9.33 10.57
CA GLY A 90 8.60 -10.12 11.24
C GLY A 90 7.18 -9.75 10.85
N LEU A 91 6.93 -8.65 10.13
CA LEU A 91 5.58 -8.25 9.70
C LEU A 91 5.12 -8.94 8.41
N SER A 92 6.01 -9.70 7.77
CA SER A 92 5.74 -10.35 6.49
C SER A 92 4.66 -11.43 6.58
N GLY A 93 3.89 -11.59 5.50
CA GLY A 93 2.87 -12.63 5.36
C GLY A 93 1.77 -12.56 6.41
N GLY A 94 1.38 -11.34 6.82
CA GLY A 94 0.40 -11.14 7.88
C GLY A 94 0.98 -11.38 9.26
N ILE A 95 2.22 -10.93 9.46
CA ILE A 95 3.10 -11.11 10.63
C ILE A 95 3.58 -12.55 10.80
N ALA A 96 4.88 -12.80 10.69
CA ALA A 96 5.48 -14.12 10.84
C ALA A 96 4.82 -15.21 9.96
N ILE A 97 4.37 -14.83 8.75
CA ILE A 97 3.88 -15.74 7.69
C ILE A 97 2.65 -16.58 8.06
N ILE A 98 1.87 -16.15 9.05
CA ILE A 98 0.66 -16.85 9.55
C ILE A 98 -0.60 -16.43 8.78
N GLY A 99 -0.70 -15.15 8.43
CA GLY A 99 -1.78 -14.60 7.60
C GLY A 99 -2.99 -14.05 8.37
N ASP A 100 -3.08 -14.23 9.69
CA ASP A 100 -4.17 -13.70 10.52
C ASP A 100 -3.90 -12.28 11.06
N GLY A 101 -2.70 -11.75 10.87
CA GLY A 101 -2.36 -10.35 11.14
C GLY A 101 -2.54 -9.41 9.95
N SER A 102 -2.18 -8.14 10.17
CA SER A 102 -2.25 -7.08 9.16
C SER A 102 -1.32 -7.33 7.97
N CYS A 103 -1.76 -6.94 6.77
CA CYS A 103 -0.97 -7.01 5.56
C CYS A 103 0.34 -6.21 5.69
N GLY A 104 1.44 -6.78 5.17
CA GLY A 104 2.74 -6.13 5.20
C GLY A 104 2.78 -4.80 4.45
N GLY A 105 2.05 -4.66 3.34
CA GLY A 105 1.94 -3.38 2.63
C GLY A 105 1.30 -2.29 3.49
N TYR A 106 0.27 -2.64 4.28
CA TYR A 106 -0.37 -1.74 5.22
C TYR A 106 0.56 -1.36 6.37
N THR A 107 1.12 -2.35 7.07
CA THR A 107 2.01 -2.08 8.22
C THR A 107 3.29 -1.37 7.81
N GLY A 108 3.88 -1.74 6.66
CA GLY A 108 5.07 -1.09 6.11
C GLY A 108 4.79 0.35 5.70
N GLY A 109 3.64 0.61 5.09
CA GLY A 109 3.19 1.97 4.76
C GLY A 109 2.98 2.85 6.00
N VAL A 110 2.30 2.33 7.03
CA VAL A 110 2.10 3.02 8.31
C VAL A 110 3.45 3.33 8.98
N LEU A 111 4.36 2.37 9.04
CA LEU A 111 5.71 2.58 9.59
C LEU A 111 6.46 3.67 8.82
N TYR A 112 6.42 3.63 7.49
CA TYR A 112 7.15 4.57 6.66
C TYR A 112 6.59 6.00 6.78
N MET A 113 5.27 6.17 6.76
CA MET A 113 4.64 7.47 7.06
C MET A 113 4.99 7.96 8.47
N GLY A 114 5.04 7.05 9.44
CA GLY A 114 5.51 7.33 10.80
C GLY A 114 6.93 7.90 10.86
N SER A 115 7.81 7.59 9.90
CA SER A 115 9.14 8.21 9.85
C SER A 115 9.10 9.72 9.55
N TYR A 116 8.01 10.24 8.99
CA TYR A 116 7.81 11.66 8.68
C TYR A 116 6.92 12.35 9.70
N ALA A 117 5.82 11.70 10.07
CA ALA A 117 4.76 12.29 10.88
C ALA A 117 4.69 11.74 12.31
N GLY A 118 5.47 10.72 12.64
CA GLY A 118 5.38 10.01 13.91
C GLY A 118 5.89 10.81 15.11
N ARG A 119 5.37 10.46 16.28
CA ARG A 119 5.82 11.01 17.56
C ARG A 119 7.28 10.63 17.82
N ARG A 120 8.08 11.60 18.23
CA ARG A 120 9.53 11.48 18.40
C ARG A 120 9.87 11.27 19.88
N LEU A 121 10.84 10.38 20.12
CA LEU A 121 11.25 9.98 21.47
C LEU A 121 11.76 11.17 22.29
N ASP A 122 12.53 12.07 21.67
CA ASP A 122 13.18 13.20 22.35
C ASP A 122 12.20 14.30 22.78
N TYR A 123 10.93 14.25 22.34
CA TYR A 123 9.92 15.27 22.61
C TYR A 123 8.76 14.73 23.47
N LEU A 124 8.95 13.57 24.12
CA LEU A 124 7.89 12.95 24.92
C LEU A 124 7.51 13.76 26.16
N ASP A 125 8.43 14.53 26.73
CA ASP A 125 8.15 15.40 27.87
C ASP A 125 7.16 16.53 27.51
N ASP A 126 7.18 16.98 26.25
CA ASP A 126 6.20 17.93 25.68
C ASP A 126 4.96 17.22 25.09
N GLY A 127 4.91 15.88 25.22
CA GLY A 127 3.84 15.00 24.72
C GLY A 127 3.86 14.72 23.22
N ASP A 128 4.45 15.61 22.41
CA ASP A 128 4.57 15.58 20.94
C ASP A 128 3.25 15.14 20.24
N LYS A 129 2.15 15.75 20.72
CA LYS A 129 0.77 15.39 20.34
C LYS A 129 0.44 15.73 18.89
N ILE A 130 0.99 16.82 18.35
CA ILE A 130 0.74 17.23 16.97
C ILE A 130 1.21 16.13 16.00
N ALA A 131 2.43 15.62 16.18
CA ALA A 131 2.95 14.51 15.41
C ALA A 131 2.13 13.23 15.65
N GLN A 132 1.80 12.91 16.90
CA GLN A 132 0.96 11.75 17.24
C GLN A 132 -0.37 11.75 16.46
N TYR A 133 -1.12 12.85 16.49
CA TYR A 133 -2.41 12.94 15.78
C TYR A 133 -2.26 12.98 14.26
N LYS A 134 -1.20 13.62 13.73
CA LYS A 134 -0.91 13.58 12.28
C LYS A 134 -0.63 12.14 11.82
N SER A 135 0.13 11.37 12.59
CA SER A 135 0.39 9.96 12.31
C SER A 135 -0.90 9.11 12.32
N TYR A 136 -1.83 9.38 13.25
CA TYR A 136 -3.14 8.72 13.26
C TYR A 136 -3.97 9.07 12.04
N GLU A 137 -4.08 10.35 11.71
CA GLU A 137 -4.83 10.83 10.54
C GLU A 137 -4.33 10.18 9.25
N MET A 138 -3.01 10.18 9.02
CA MET A 138 -2.43 9.56 7.82
C MET A 138 -2.64 8.04 7.78
N SER A 139 -2.53 7.37 8.93
CA SER A 139 -2.76 5.92 9.02
C SER A 139 -4.22 5.54 8.78
N GLN A 140 -5.16 6.39 9.20
CA GLN A 140 -6.60 6.25 8.90
C GLN A 140 -6.86 6.44 7.40
N LYS A 141 -6.27 7.45 6.76
CA LYS A 141 -6.39 7.62 5.30
C LYS A 141 -5.88 6.40 4.54
N LEU A 142 -4.73 5.82 4.94
CA LEU A 142 -4.23 4.60 4.32
C LEU A 142 -5.16 3.40 4.59
N HIS A 143 -5.67 3.27 5.82
CA HIS A 143 -6.64 2.25 6.18
C HIS A 143 -7.87 2.31 5.25
N ASP A 144 -8.41 3.50 5.03
CA ASP A 144 -9.58 3.68 4.18
C ASP A 144 -9.31 3.25 2.74
N ARG A 145 -8.11 3.51 2.19
CA ARG A 145 -7.72 3.00 0.86
C ARG A 145 -7.71 1.47 0.80
N PHE A 146 -7.21 0.80 1.84
CA PHE A 146 -7.25 -0.66 1.93
C PHE A 146 -8.68 -1.19 2.04
N MET A 147 -9.52 -0.57 2.86
CA MET A 147 -10.93 -0.95 3.02
C MET A 147 -11.72 -0.75 1.72
N GLU A 148 -11.52 0.37 1.02
CA GLU A 148 -12.21 0.65 -0.24
C GLU A 148 -11.82 -0.31 -1.37
N THR A 149 -10.59 -0.80 -1.35
CA THR A 149 -10.01 -1.64 -2.42
C THR A 149 -10.20 -3.12 -2.13
N TYR A 150 -9.79 -3.57 -0.95
CA TYR A 150 -9.75 -4.99 -0.57
C TYR A 150 -10.78 -5.36 0.49
N GLY A 151 -11.49 -4.39 1.08
CA GLY A 151 -12.45 -4.64 2.17
C GLY A 151 -11.81 -5.03 3.51
N SER A 152 -10.48 -5.03 3.63
CA SER A 152 -9.78 -5.37 4.86
C SER A 152 -8.32 -4.89 4.85
N VAL A 153 -7.74 -4.72 6.04
CA VAL A 153 -6.28 -4.60 6.25
C VAL A 153 -5.64 -5.92 6.67
N THR A 154 -6.42 -6.96 6.98
CA THR A 154 -5.95 -8.27 7.41
C THR A 154 -5.53 -9.12 6.22
N CYS A 155 -4.33 -9.72 6.30
CA CYS A 155 -3.69 -10.41 5.18
C CYS A 155 -4.55 -11.55 4.61
N SER A 156 -5.11 -12.41 5.47
CA SER A 156 -5.96 -13.54 5.06
C SER A 156 -7.28 -13.11 4.43
N GLU A 157 -7.88 -12.00 4.87
CA GLU A 157 -9.09 -11.46 4.25
C GLU A 157 -8.79 -10.87 2.87
N ILE A 158 -7.67 -10.16 2.71
CA ILE A 158 -7.20 -9.71 1.41
C ILE A 158 -6.91 -10.93 0.51
N HIS A 159 -6.29 -11.99 1.03
CA HIS A 159 -6.04 -13.21 0.27
C HIS A 159 -7.34 -13.83 -0.26
N LYS A 160 -8.39 -13.90 0.57
CA LYS A 160 -9.70 -14.41 0.13
C LYS A 160 -10.27 -13.60 -1.03
N GLN A 161 -10.04 -12.29 -1.06
CA GLN A 161 -10.48 -11.45 -2.18
C GLN A 161 -9.68 -11.71 -3.45
N ILE A 162 -8.35 -11.78 -3.37
CA ILE A 162 -7.49 -11.79 -4.58
C ILE A 162 -7.10 -13.19 -5.07
N PHE A 163 -7.16 -14.21 -4.20
CA PHE A 163 -6.92 -15.62 -4.51
C PHE A 163 -8.17 -16.51 -4.39
N GLY A 164 -9.23 -16.05 -3.74
CA GLY A 164 -10.39 -16.89 -3.38
C GLY A 164 -10.20 -17.74 -2.12
N LYS A 165 -9.00 -17.77 -1.52
CA LYS A 165 -8.70 -18.45 -0.25
C LYS A 165 -7.54 -17.79 0.48
N ALA A 166 -7.42 -18.04 1.79
CA ALA A 166 -6.29 -17.59 2.61
C ALA A 166 -5.15 -18.62 2.62
N TYR A 167 -3.93 -18.14 2.89
CA TYR A 167 -2.72 -18.97 2.95
C TYR A 167 -1.96 -18.70 4.26
N SER A 168 -1.76 -19.73 5.08
CA SER A 168 -0.80 -19.73 6.19
C SER A 168 0.49 -20.39 5.71
N LEU A 169 1.51 -19.58 5.46
CA LEU A 169 2.72 -19.97 4.73
C LEU A 169 3.74 -20.74 5.59
N ARG A 170 3.32 -21.31 6.73
CA ARG A 170 4.20 -22.00 7.69
C ARG A 170 4.91 -23.22 7.09
N THR A 171 4.25 -23.96 6.19
CA THR A 171 4.82 -25.16 5.58
C THR A 171 5.29 -24.89 4.14
N LYS A 172 6.27 -25.68 3.69
CA LYS A 172 6.80 -25.56 2.32
C LYS A 172 5.73 -25.85 1.26
N ALA A 173 4.86 -26.83 1.51
CA ALA A 173 3.78 -27.17 0.59
C ALA A 173 2.84 -25.98 0.37
N VAL A 174 2.37 -25.34 1.45
CA VAL A 174 1.49 -24.16 1.33
C VAL A 174 2.20 -22.97 0.67
N ARG A 175 3.52 -22.84 0.88
CA ARG A 175 4.31 -21.84 0.14
C ARG A 175 4.34 -22.11 -1.36
N ASN A 176 4.53 -23.36 -1.78
CA ASN A 176 4.49 -23.69 -3.21
C ASN A 176 3.11 -23.39 -3.82
N ASP A 177 2.03 -23.81 -3.16
CA ASP A 177 0.66 -23.52 -3.61
C ASP A 177 0.36 -22.01 -3.70
N PHE A 178 0.99 -21.21 -2.84
CA PHE A 178 0.90 -19.76 -2.86
C PHE A 178 1.65 -19.15 -4.04
N GLU A 179 2.84 -19.64 -4.36
CA GLU A 179 3.60 -19.19 -5.53
C GLU A 179 2.89 -19.56 -6.84
N GLU A 180 2.37 -20.79 -6.95
CA GLU A 180 1.61 -21.25 -8.12
C GLU A 180 0.33 -20.43 -8.36
N ALA A 181 -0.27 -19.92 -7.28
CA ALA A 181 -1.44 -19.04 -7.35
C ALA A 181 -1.09 -17.56 -7.67
N GLY A 182 0.18 -17.26 -7.97
CA GLY A 182 0.63 -15.92 -8.35
C GLY A 182 1.03 -15.03 -7.16
N GLY A 183 1.30 -15.63 -6.00
CA GLY A 183 1.63 -14.95 -4.75
C GLY A 183 2.61 -13.78 -4.91
N HIS A 184 3.81 -14.05 -5.42
CA HIS A 184 4.80 -13.02 -5.75
C HIS A 184 4.86 -12.70 -7.25
N LEU A 185 3.90 -13.14 -8.07
CA LEU A 185 3.86 -12.82 -9.50
C LEU A 185 3.06 -11.54 -9.72
N ASP A 186 1.77 -11.57 -9.40
CA ASP A 186 0.81 -10.50 -9.72
C ASP A 186 -0.15 -10.17 -8.57
N LYS A 187 -0.22 -11.00 -7.51
CA LYS A 187 -1.13 -10.81 -6.39
C LYS A 187 -0.53 -9.91 -5.31
N CYS A 188 0.29 -10.46 -4.40
CA CYS A 188 0.84 -9.66 -3.32
C CYS A 188 1.76 -8.55 -3.84
N THR A 189 2.43 -8.75 -4.99
CA THR A 189 3.19 -7.69 -5.70
C THR A 189 2.34 -6.47 -6.00
N THR A 190 1.13 -6.65 -6.53
CA THR A 190 0.17 -5.57 -6.77
C THR A 190 -0.27 -4.92 -5.46
N VAL A 191 -0.50 -5.70 -4.39
CA VAL A 191 -0.86 -5.14 -3.08
C VAL A 191 0.21 -4.20 -2.53
N ILE A 192 1.49 -4.58 -2.64
CA ILE A 192 2.61 -3.74 -2.20
C ILE A 192 2.77 -2.52 -3.09
N ALA A 193 2.57 -2.67 -4.39
CA ALA A 193 2.59 -1.57 -5.35
C ALA A 193 1.51 -0.52 -5.03
N MET A 194 0.26 -0.95 -4.84
CA MET A 194 -0.87 -0.09 -4.45
C MET A 194 -0.59 0.64 -3.13
N ALA A 195 -0.13 -0.09 -2.10
CA ALA A 195 0.20 0.50 -0.81
C ALA A 195 1.29 1.58 -0.93
N SER A 196 2.32 1.32 -1.72
CA SER A 196 3.42 2.26 -1.95
C SER A 196 2.93 3.51 -2.69
N SER A 197 2.06 3.36 -3.70
CA SER A 197 1.43 4.47 -4.40
C SER A 197 0.58 5.36 -3.47
N TRP A 198 -0.26 4.75 -2.64
CA TRP A 198 -1.10 5.50 -1.71
C TRP A 198 -0.29 6.25 -0.67
N VAL A 199 0.75 5.62 -0.12
CA VAL A 199 1.64 6.29 0.83
C VAL A 199 2.37 7.45 0.17
N MET A 200 2.84 7.30 -1.07
CA MET A 200 3.46 8.40 -1.81
C MET A 200 2.48 9.56 -2.04
N GLU A 201 1.25 9.27 -2.47
CA GLU A 201 0.19 10.27 -2.63
C GLU A 201 -0.07 11.01 -1.30
N LEU A 202 -0.22 10.29 -0.19
CA LEU A 202 -0.48 10.87 1.13
C LEU A 202 0.70 11.74 1.63
N LEU A 203 1.94 11.30 1.43
CA LEU A 203 3.12 12.10 1.80
C LEU A 203 3.19 13.42 1.03
N MET A 204 2.81 13.41 -0.26
CA MET A 204 2.77 14.62 -1.09
C MET A 204 1.59 15.53 -0.75
N GLU A 205 0.41 14.95 -0.46
CA GLU A 205 -0.78 15.71 -0.03
C GLU A 205 -0.55 16.45 1.29
N GLU A 206 0.17 15.83 2.23
CA GLU A 206 0.54 16.43 3.52
C GLU A 206 1.77 17.36 3.43
N GLY A 207 2.39 17.48 2.25
CA GLY A 207 3.53 18.36 2.02
C GLY A 207 4.87 17.88 2.59
N PHE A 208 4.99 16.60 2.94
CA PHE A 208 6.25 16.00 3.38
C PHE A 208 7.22 15.75 2.21
N ILE A 209 6.69 15.61 1.00
CA ILE A 209 7.45 15.47 -0.24
C ILE A 209 6.95 16.55 -1.20
N LEU A 210 7.88 17.26 -1.84
CA LEU A 210 7.56 18.31 -2.81
C LEU A 210 6.88 17.72 -4.06
N LYS A 211 5.90 18.47 -4.59
CA LYS A 211 5.22 18.15 -5.85
C LYS A 211 6.10 18.43 -7.06
#